data_AF-A0A6F9WXA9-F1
#
_entry.id   AF-A0A6F9WXA9-F1
#
_cell.length_a   1.000
_cell.length_b   1.000
_cell.length_c   1.000
_cell.angle_alpha   90.00
_cell.angle_beta   90.00
_cell.angle_gamma   90.00
#
_symmetry.space_group_name_H-M   'P 1'
#
loop_
_entity.id
_entity.type
_entity.pdbx_description
1 polymer ?
#
loop_
_entity_poly.entity_id
_entity_poly.type
_entity_poly.pdbx_seq_one_letter_code
_entity_poly.pdbx_strand_id
1 'polypeptide(L)' 'MKTFLLVVVMVSLTGCGPATVYLKHPTTGEVKSCQGDVTRDWDIYAAAEACAKAHESAGYSRVGNY' A
#
# COMPACT_ATOMS: atom_id res chain seq x y z
N MET A 1 18.63 -33.58 -10.04
CA MET A 1 17.93 -33.29 -8.78
C MET A 1 18.88 -32.53 -7.85
N LYS A 2 18.88 -31.18 -7.82
CA LYS A 2 19.53 -30.43 -6.70
C LYS A 2 19.31 -28.92 -6.60
N THR A 3 18.61 -28.26 -7.52
CA THR A 3 18.68 -26.78 -7.60
C THR A 3 17.38 -26.01 -7.38
N PHE A 4 16.25 -26.66 -7.04
CA PHE A 4 14.94 -25.99 -7.09
C PHE A 4 14.23 -25.79 -5.73
N LEU A 5 14.95 -25.80 -4.60
CA LEU A 5 14.30 -25.92 -3.28
C LEU A 5 14.53 -24.78 -2.28
N LEU A 6 15.17 -23.67 -2.64
CA LEU A 6 15.49 -22.61 -1.66
C LEU A 6 15.18 -21.17 -2.12
N VAL A 7 14.27 -20.99 -3.08
CA VAL A 7 13.76 -19.65 -3.47
C VAL A 7 12.30 -19.47 -3.03
N VAL A 8 11.94 -20.01 -1.86
CA VAL A 8 10.58 -19.89 -1.27
C VAL A 8 10.60 -19.18 0.09
N VAL A 9 11.79 -18.79 0.59
CA VAL A 9 11.96 -18.09 1.89
C VAL A 9 12.17 -16.58 1.69
N MET A 10 11.58 -16.01 0.64
CA MET A 10 11.50 -14.56 0.42
C MET A 10 10.07 -14.09 0.23
N VAL A 11 9.08 -14.87 0.68
CA VAL A 11 7.70 -14.38 0.83
C VAL A 11 7.63 -13.61 2.15
N SER A 12 8.27 -12.44 2.12
CA SER A 12 7.70 -11.18 2.59
C SER A 12 6.84 -11.25 3.85
N LEU A 13 7.49 -11.39 5.00
CA LEU A 13 6.99 -10.98 6.33
C LEU A 13 6.82 -9.45 6.44
N THR A 14 6.51 -8.74 5.35
CA THR A 14 6.40 -7.28 5.31
C THR A 14 4.99 -6.89 4.87
N GLY A 15 4.04 -6.97 5.79
CA GLY A 15 2.65 -6.64 5.50
C GLY A 15 1.86 -6.07 6.67
N CYS A 16 2.49 -5.63 7.77
CA CYS A 16 1.82 -4.70 8.68
C CYS A 16 1.97 -3.28 8.14
N GLY A 17 1.33 -3.01 7.00
CA GLY A 17 1.12 -1.64 6.52
C GLY A 17 -0.04 -0.99 7.26
N PRO A 18 -0.30 0.31 7.06
CA PRO A 18 -1.56 0.92 7.46
C PRO A 18 -2.71 0.39 6.59
N ALA A 19 -3.85 0.06 7.19
CA ALA A 19 -5.03 -0.36 6.43
C ALA A 19 -5.64 0.83 5.68
N THR A 20 -5.37 2.05 6.18
CA THR A 20 -5.80 3.30 5.58
C THR A 20 -4.66 4.32 5.51
N VAL A 21 -4.43 4.90 4.33
CA VAL A 21 -3.46 5.97 4.09
C VAL A 21 -4.20 7.24 3.68
N TYR A 22 -3.91 8.36 4.35
CA TYR A 22 -4.44 9.67 3.98
C TYR A 22 -3.37 10.48 3.25
N LEU A 23 -3.75 11.01 2.09
CA LEU A 23 -2.89 11.85 1.26
C LEU A 23 -3.54 13.21 1.03
N LYS A 24 -2.72 14.26 0.91
CA LYS A 24 -3.16 15.63 0.62
C LYS A 24 -2.39 16.20 -0.56
N HIS A 25 -3.08 16.79 -1.52
CA HIS A 25 -2.46 17.51 -2.60
C HIS A 25 -1.95 18.88 -2.10
N PRO A 26 -0.68 19.25 -2.34
CA PRO A 26 -0.05 20.41 -1.70
C PRO A 26 -0.62 21.75 -2.20
N THR A 27 -1.07 21.84 -3.45
CA THR A 27 -1.55 23.09 -4.05
C THR A 27 -3.06 23.26 -3.96
N THR A 28 -3.84 22.21 -4.17
CA THR A 28 -5.32 22.26 -4.11
C THR A 28 -5.85 22.01 -2.70
N GLY A 29 -5.04 21.41 -1.82
CA GLY A 29 -5.47 21.00 -0.49
C GLY A 29 -6.40 19.79 -0.47
N GLU A 30 -6.67 19.16 -1.63
CA GLU A 30 -7.54 17.99 -1.74
C GLU A 30 -7.01 16.82 -0.92
N VAL A 31 -7.87 16.20 -0.11
CA VAL A 31 -7.53 15.03 0.70
C VAL A 31 -8.12 13.76 0.07
N LYS A 32 -7.31 12.72 -0.05
CA LYS A 32 -7.71 11.37 -0.48
C LYS A 32 -7.42 10.37 0.62
N SER A 33 -8.31 9.39 0.79
CA SER A 33 -8.09 8.22 1.63
C SER A 33 -7.94 7.00 0.74
N CYS A 34 -6.84 6.27 0.93
CA CYS A 34 -6.58 4.98 0.31
C CYS A 34 -6.81 3.89 1.36
N GLN A 35 -7.80 3.03 1.15
CA GLN A 35 -8.10 1.92 2.04
C GLN A 35 -8.24 0.65 1.19
N GLY A 36 -7.73 -0.47 1.69
CA GLY A 36 -7.96 -1.79 1.11
C GLY A 36 -9.35 -2.32 1.46
N ASP A 37 -9.97 -3.05 0.54
CA ASP A 37 -11.28 -3.65 0.72
C ASP A 37 -11.14 -5.10 1.21
N VAL A 38 -11.62 -5.39 2.42
CA VAL A 38 -11.54 -6.74 3.03
C VAL A 38 -12.31 -7.83 2.27
N THR A 39 -13.26 -7.45 1.41
CA THR A 39 -14.07 -8.39 0.62
C THR A 39 -13.51 -8.65 -0.77
N ARG A 40 -12.63 -7.76 -1.26
CA ARG A 40 -12.07 -7.82 -2.61
C ARG A 40 -10.56 -8.06 -2.63
N ASP A 41 -9.84 -7.50 -1.67
CA ASP A 41 -8.39 -7.45 -1.65
C ASP A 41 -7.87 -8.50 -0.65
N TRP A 42 -7.09 -9.47 -1.15
CA TRP A 42 -6.50 -10.53 -0.33
C TRP A 42 -5.52 -9.98 0.72
N ASP A 43 -4.90 -8.84 0.41
CA ASP A 43 -4.04 -8.06 1.29
C ASP A 43 -4.48 -6.59 1.24
N ILE A 44 -5.27 -6.20 2.25
CA ILE A 44 -5.79 -4.84 2.37
C ILE A 44 -4.69 -3.79 2.58
N TYR A 45 -3.55 -4.19 3.15
CA TYR A 45 -2.43 -3.29 3.41
C TYR A 45 -1.67 -3.02 2.11
N ALA A 46 -1.40 -4.06 1.34
CA ALA A 46 -0.80 -3.91 0.02
C ALA A 46 -1.70 -3.10 -0.93
N ALA A 47 -3.02 -3.29 -0.86
CA ALA A 47 -3.98 -2.51 -1.65
C ALA A 47 -3.99 -1.02 -1.25
N ALA A 48 -4.02 -0.70 0.05
CA ALA A 48 -3.96 0.67 0.54
C ALA A 48 -2.64 1.36 0.13
N GLU A 49 -1.51 0.65 0.26
CA GLU A 49 -0.19 1.14 -0.17
C GLU A 49 -0.08 1.35 -1.68
N ALA A 50 -0.66 0.45 -2.49
CA ALA A 50 -0.67 0.59 -3.95
C ALA A 50 -1.48 1.83 -4.39
N CYS A 51 -2.64 2.05 -3.77
CA CYS A 51 -3.43 3.28 -3.97
C CYS A 51 -2.64 4.53 -3.58
N ALA A 52 -1.98 4.50 -2.42
CA ALA A 52 -1.19 5.64 -1.94
C ALA A 52 -0.07 5.99 -2.91
N LYS A 53 0.69 5.00 -3.39
CA LYS A 53 1.77 5.20 -4.38
C LYS A 53 1.27 5.80 -5.69
N ALA A 54 0.08 5.41 -6.15
CA ALA A 54 -0.52 6.01 -7.34
C ALA A 54 -0.81 7.51 -7.13
N HIS A 55 -1.35 7.90 -5.98
CA HIS A 55 -1.59 9.31 -5.66
C HIS A 55 -0.30 10.09 -5.40
N GLU A 56 0.72 9.48 -4.81
CA GLU A 56 2.06 10.08 -4.67
C GLU A 56 2.67 10.40 -6.03
N SER A 57 2.54 9.49 -7.01
CA SER A 57 2.96 9.75 -8.39
C SER A 57 2.17 10.86 -9.09
N ALA A 58 0.96 11.15 -8.61
CA ALA A 58 0.11 12.26 -9.06
C ALA A 58 0.36 13.57 -8.28
N GLY A 59 1.36 13.61 -7.39
CA GLY A 59 1.76 14.82 -6.65
C GLY A 59 1.10 15.00 -5.28
N TYR A 60 0.44 13.98 -4.74
CA TYR A 60 -0.08 14.01 -3.37
C TYR A 60 1.00 13.64 -2.35
N SER A 61 0.91 14.17 -1.13
CA SER A 61 1.80 13.83 -0.02
C SER A 61 1.04 13.15 1.11
N ARG A 62 1.65 12.15 1.78
CA ARG A 62 1.06 11.50 2.95
C ARG A 62 0.93 12.48 4.11
N VAL A 63 -0.25 12.49 4.73
CA VAL A 63 -0.56 13.31 5.91
C VAL A 63 -0.92 12.48 7.14
N GLY A 64 -1.13 11.18 6.98
CA GLY A 64 -1.36 10.24 8.07
C GLY A 64 -1.59 8.82 7.57
N ASN A 65 -1.44 7.85 8.47
CA ASN A 65 -1.57 6.42 8.20
C ASN A 65 -2.10 5.72 9.46
N TYR A 66 -3.15 4.90 9.31
CA TYR A 66 -3.86 4.21 10.40
C TYR A 66 -4.13 2.74 10.06
#